data_AF-A0A847A601-F1
#
_entry.id   AF-A0A847A601-F1
#
_cell.length_a   1.000
_cell.length_b   1.000
_cell.length_c   1.000
_cell.angle_alpha   90.00
_cell.angle_beta   90.00
_cell.angle_gamma   90.00
#
_symmetry.space_group_name_H-M   'P 1'
#
loop_
_entity.id
_entity.type
_entity.pdbx_description
1 polymer ?
#
loop_
_entity_poly.entity_id
_entity_poly.type
_entity_poly.pdbx_seq_one_letter_code
_entity_poly.pdbx_strand_id
1 'polypeptide(L)'
;KRRHPGEREDFDTIIAESLAAVGLDPALAAAADDESSDEQLRANTEHALAIAGPDVGVPIISINGVAFFGPVVTPAPTGEQALKLWDGIYAAASVDGFYELKRGRTAGPQF
;
A
#
# COMPACT_ATOMS: atom_id res chain seq x y z
N LYS A 1 -0.32 15.33 12.01
CA LYS A 1 -0.38 14.74 10.65
C LYS A 1 1.06 14.74 10.09
N ARG A 2 1.47 13.70 9.35
CA ARG A 2 2.87 13.52 8.88
C ARG A 2 2.97 13.57 7.35
N ARG A 3 3.39 12.49 6.67
CA ARG A 3 3.70 12.47 5.23
C ARG A 3 2.58 12.98 4.32
N HIS A 4 1.48 12.23 4.17
CA HIS A 4 0.44 12.59 3.19
C HIS A 4 -0.51 13.67 3.70
N PRO A 5 -1.21 13.50 4.84
CA PRO A 5 -2.19 14.51 5.28
C PRO A 5 -1.54 15.80 5.81
N GLY A 6 -0.23 15.79 6.06
CA GLY A 6 0.54 16.96 6.48
C GLY A 6 1.53 17.46 5.45
N GLU A 7 1.60 16.82 4.27
CA GLU A 7 2.47 17.19 3.14
C GLU A 7 3.97 17.36 3.52
N ARG A 8 4.40 16.68 4.59
CA ARG A 8 5.77 16.79 5.11
C ARG A 8 6.74 15.91 4.33
N GLU A 9 7.99 16.36 4.23
CA GLU A 9 9.11 15.67 3.55
C GLU A 9 10.37 15.56 4.40
N ASP A 10 10.32 15.99 5.66
CA ASP A 10 11.39 15.83 6.63
C ASP A 10 11.41 14.39 7.18
N PHE A 11 11.88 13.45 6.37
CA PHE A 11 11.80 12.02 6.63
C PHE A 11 12.39 11.61 8.00
N ASP A 12 13.53 12.16 8.40
CA ASP A 12 14.15 11.86 9.71
C ASP A 12 13.21 12.20 10.87
N THR A 13 12.62 13.40 10.84
CA THR A 13 11.65 13.83 11.85
C THR A 13 10.38 12.98 11.79
N ILE A 14 9.89 12.68 10.58
CA ILE A 14 8.69 11.84 10.38
C ILE A 14 8.92 10.45 10.97
N ILE A 15 10.07 9.84 10.74
CA ILE A 15 10.44 8.52 11.27
C ILE A 15 10.51 8.57 12.79
N ALA A 16 11.27 9.51 13.36
CA ALA A 16 11.41 9.67 14.81
C ALA A 16 10.07 9.89 15.52
N GLU A 17 9.24 10.82 15.00
CA GLU A 17 7.90 11.06 15.54
C GLU A 17 6.97 9.84 15.40
N SER A 18 7.12 9.06 14.32
CA SER A 18 6.28 7.88 14.08
C SER A 18 6.63 6.75 15.03
N LEU A 19 7.93 6.47 15.23
CA LEU A 19 8.43 5.50 16.22
C LEU A 19 7.94 5.86 17.62
N ALA A 20 8.09 7.13 18.02
CA ALA A 20 7.62 7.61 19.32
C ALA A 20 6.11 7.45 19.51
N ALA A 21 5.31 7.70 18.47
CA ALA A 21 3.85 7.61 18.55
C ALA A 21 3.32 6.17 18.70
N VAL A 22 4.11 5.16 18.29
CA VAL A 22 3.78 3.74 18.51
C VAL A 22 4.62 3.10 19.63
N GLY A 23 5.40 3.89 20.37
CA GLY A 23 6.19 3.43 21.52
C GLY A 23 7.37 2.51 21.16
N LEU A 24 7.93 2.64 19.96
CA LEU A 24 9.10 1.88 19.51
C LEU A 24 10.42 2.59 19.85
N ASP A 25 11.50 1.82 19.95
CA ASP A 25 12.85 2.31 20.25
C ASP A 25 13.31 3.34 19.19
N PRO A 26 13.71 4.57 19.58
CA PRO A 26 14.23 5.56 18.64
C PRO A 26 15.48 5.10 17.87
N ALA A 27 16.24 4.14 18.40
CA ALA A 27 17.41 3.59 17.71
C ALA A 27 17.05 2.91 16.37
N LEU A 28 15.80 2.49 16.18
CA LEU A 28 15.33 1.94 14.89
C LEU A 28 15.38 2.95 13.74
N ALA A 29 15.42 4.26 14.03
CA ALA A 29 15.57 5.28 12.99
C ALA A 29 16.89 5.14 12.21
N ALA A 30 17.94 4.61 12.83
CA ALA A 30 19.23 4.40 12.18
C ALA A 30 19.16 3.41 11.02
N ALA A 31 18.14 2.54 10.96
CA ALA A 31 17.95 1.62 9.84
C ALA A 31 17.58 2.34 8.53
N ALA A 32 17.24 3.63 8.55
CA ALA A 32 17.02 4.42 7.35
C ALA A 32 18.30 4.61 6.51
N ASP A 33 19.46 4.59 7.17
CA ASP A 33 20.79 4.73 6.55
C ASP A 33 21.58 3.41 6.55
N ASP A 34 20.91 2.28 6.82
CA ASP A 34 21.51 0.95 6.86
C ASP A 34 21.01 0.08 5.71
N GLU A 35 21.92 -0.33 4.84
CA GLU A 35 21.62 -1.16 3.67
C GLU A 35 21.43 -2.65 4.03
N SER A 36 21.58 -3.06 5.31
CA SER A 36 21.52 -4.47 5.71
C SER A 36 20.20 -5.18 5.35
N SER A 37 19.11 -4.41 5.19
CA SER A 37 17.77 -4.91 4.87
C SER A 37 17.40 -4.76 3.39
N ASP A 38 18.26 -4.14 2.58
CA ASP A 38 17.94 -3.78 1.20
C ASP A 38 17.65 -5.00 0.32
N GLU A 39 18.43 -6.07 0.44
CA GLU A 39 18.20 -7.31 -0.32
C GLU A 39 16.82 -7.89 -0.03
N GLN A 40 16.42 -7.92 1.25
CA GLN A 40 15.11 -8.39 1.66
C GLN A 40 13.99 -7.47 1.17
N LEU A 41 14.18 -6.15 1.23
CA LEU A 41 13.21 -5.17 0.73
C LEU A 41 12.99 -5.28 -0.79
N ARG A 42 14.07 -5.48 -1.56
CA ARG A 42 14.01 -5.73 -3.01
C ARG A 42 13.26 -7.02 -3.30
N ALA A 43 13.64 -8.12 -2.66
CA ALA A 43 12.99 -9.41 -2.85
C ALA A 43 11.48 -9.38 -2.51
N ASN A 44 11.10 -8.68 -1.44
CA ASN A 44 9.70 -8.50 -1.07
C ASN A 44 8.91 -7.68 -2.12
N THR A 45 9.54 -6.62 -2.65
CA THR A 45 8.92 -5.77 -3.69
C THR A 45 8.78 -6.52 -5.01
N GLU A 46 9.81 -7.26 -5.41
CA GLU A 46 9.80 -8.12 -6.60
C GLU A 46 8.73 -9.20 -6.49
N HIS A 47 8.58 -9.83 -5.31
CA HIS A 47 7.54 -10.80 -5.06
C HIS A 47 6.14 -10.19 -5.25
N ALA A 48 5.87 -9.02 -4.66
CA ALA A 48 4.58 -8.35 -4.79
C ALA A 48 4.24 -8.01 -6.24
N LEU A 49 5.21 -7.51 -7.01
CA LEU A 49 5.04 -7.23 -8.45
C LEU A 49 4.81 -8.51 -9.25
N ALA A 50 5.56 -9.58 -8.98
CA ALA A 50 5.46 -10.83 -9.71
C ALA A 50 4.08 -11.49 -9.56
N ILE A 51 3.48 -11.44 -8.37
CA ILE A 51 2.16 -12.05 -8.12
C ILE A 51 1.01 -11.19 -8.64
N ALA A 52 1.17 -9.87 -8.74
CA ALA A 52 0.13 -8.95 -9.20
C ALA A 52 -0.04 -8.90 -10.72
N GLY A 53 0.93 -9.42 -11.47
CA GLY A 53 0.95 -9.45 -12.93
C GLY A 53 1.93 -8.46 -13.55
N PRO A 54 2.19 -8.56 -14.87
CA PRO A 54 3.15 -7.70 -15.56
C PRO A 54 2.65 -6.25 -15.66
N ASP A 55 3.60 -5.32 -15.78
CA ASP A 55 3.35 -3.89 -16.07
C ASP A 55 2.43 -3.16 -15.08
N VAL A 56 2.40 -3.61 -13.81
CA VAL A 56 1.64 -2.96 -12.73
C VAL A 56 2.54 -2.15 -11.79
N GLY A 57 1.96 -1.12 -11.17
CA GLY A 57 2.58 -0.32 -10.12
C GLY A 57 1.90 -0.54 -8.77
N VAL A 58 1.87 0.49 -7.94
CA VAL A 58 1.14 0.51 -6.66
C VAL A 58 -0.22 1.19 -6.81
N PRO A 59 -1.27 0.78 -6.06
CA PRO A 59 -1.27 -0.21 -4.98
C PRO A 59 -1.41 -1.66 -5.47
N ILE A 60 -0.92 -2.60 -4.66
CA ILE A 60 -1.09 -4.05 -4.85
C ILE A 60 -1.74 -4.62 -3.59
N ILE A 61 -2.70 -5.53 -3.77
CA ILE A 61 -3.31 -6.30 -2.68
C ILE A 61 -3.32 -7.78 -3.03
N SER A 62 -3.10 -8.65 -2.05
CA SER A 62 -3.32 -10.09 -2.17
C SER A 62 -4.40 -10.54 -1.21
N ILE A 63 -5.35 -11.33 -1.71
CA ILE A 63 -6.44 -11.92 -0.94
C ILE A 63 -6.38 -13.42 -1.16
N ASN A 64 -6.07 -14.17 -0.09
CA ASN A 64 -5.95 -15.64 -0.14
C ASN A 64 -5.02 -16.15 -1.26
N GLY A 65 -3.93 -15.42 -1.54
CA GLY A 65 -2.95 -15.77 -2.57
C GLY A 65 -3.27 -15.23 -3.98
N VAL A 66 -4.47 -14.69 -4.21
CA VAL A 66 -4.84 -14.02 -5.47
C VAL A 66 -4.50 -12.54 -5.36
N ALA A 67 -3.59 -12.05 -6.19
CA ALA A 67 -3.11 -10.68 -6.14
C ALA A 67 -3.63 -9.83 -7.31
N PHE A 68 -3.88 -8.56 -7.02
CA PHE A 68 -4.36 -7.58 -7.98
C PHE A 68 -3.59 -6.28 -7.86
N PHE A 69 -3.40 -5.61 -8.99
CA PHE A 69 -3.22 -4.17 -9.02
C PHE A 69 -4.53 -3.47 -8.63
N GLY A 70 -4.47 -2.62 -7.60
CA GLY A 70 -5.63 -1.96 -7.02
C GLY A 70 -5.93 -2.42 -5.58
N PRO A 71 -7.11 -2.05 -5.04
CA PRO A 71 -8.08 -1.14 -5.66
C PRO A 71 -7.53 0.30 -5.74
N VAL A 72 -7.61 0.92 -6.93
CA VAL A 72 -7.25 2.33 -7.10
C VAL A 72 -8.45 3.20 -6.75
N VAL A 73 -8.40 3.89 -5.61
CA VAL A 73 -9.53 4.67 -5.09
C VAL A 73 -9.09 6.05 -4.61
N THR A 74 -9.88 7.07 -4.92
CA THR A 74 -9.71 8.44 -4.44
C THR A 74 -11.08 9.15 -4.39
N PRO A 75 -11.48 9.77 -3.27
CA PRO A 75 -10.87 9.64 -1.93
C PRO A 75 -11.00 8.21 -1.38
N ALA A 76 -10.24 7.89 -0.32
CA ALA A 76 -10.41 6.60 0.36
C ALA A 76 -11.84 6.45 0.92
N PRO A 77 -12.53 5.32 0.68
CA PRO A 77 -13.87 5.10 1.20
C PRO A 77 -13.82 4.89 2.71
N THR A 78 -14.89 5.25 3.41
CA THR A 78 -15.03 5.06 4.86
C THR A 78 -16.37 4.40 5.20
N GLY A 79 -16.50 3.88 6.42
CA GLY A 79 -17.72 3.26 6.91
C GLY A 79 -18.22 2.12 6.02
N GLU A 80 -19.53 2.06 5.79
CA GLU A 80 -20.18 1.01 4.98
C GLU A 80 -19.67 0.96 3.53
N GLN A 81 -19.25 2.10 2.97
CA GLN A 81 -18.73 2.12 1.60
C GLN A 81 -17.40 1.39 1.49
N ALA A 82 -16.56 1.45 2.53
CA ALA A 82 -15.31 0.69 2.59
C ALA A 82 -15.58 -0.82 2.66
N LEU A 83 -16.55 -1.23 3.48
CA LEU A 83 -16.96 -2.63 3.60
C LEU A 83 -17.54 -3.16 2.28
N LYS A 84 -18.42 -2.40 1.64
CA LYS A 84 -18.99 -2.78 0.34
C LYS A 84 -17.92 -2.96 -0.74
N LEU A 85 -16.91 -2.09 -0.75
CA LEU A 85 -15.79 -2.25 -1.68
C LEU A 85 -14.98 -3.51 -1.36
N TRP A 86 -14.68 -3.75 -0.07
CA TRP A 86 -13.98 -4.94 0.38
C TRP A 86 -14.69 -6.23 -0.05
N ASP A 87 -16.00 -6.34 0.20
CA ASP A 87 -16.80 -7.51 -0.19
C ASP A 87 -16.76 -7.75 -1.69
N GLY A 88 -16.80 -6.68 -2.49
CA GLY A 88 -16.69 -6.76 -3.96
C GLY A 88 -15.33 -7.27 -4.43
N ILE A 89 -14.24 -6.79 -3.83
CA ILE A 89 -12.88 -7.24 -4.18
C ILE A 89 -12.66 -8.68 -3.72
N TYR A 90 -13.12 -9.04 -2.52
CA TYR A 90 -13.06 -10.40 -2.00
C TYR A 90 -13.82 -11.38 -2.90
N ALA A 91 -15.04 -11.01 -3.33
CA ALA A 91 -15.82 -11.82 -4.27
C ALA A 91 -15.11 -11.97 -5.62
N ALA A 92 -14.55 -10.89 -6.16
CA ALA A 92 -13.78 -10.93 -7.39
C ALA A 92 -12.55 -11.85 -7.29
N ALA A 93 -11.83 -11.80 -6.16
CA ALA A 93 -10.68 -12.67 -5.87
C ALA A 93 -11.04 -14.17 -5.80
N SER A 94 -12.29 -14.50 -5.50
CA SER A 94 -12.76 -15.90 -5.41
C SER A 94 -13.13 -16.54 -6.76
N VAL A 95 -13.07 -15.77 -7.85
CA VAL A 95 -13.42 -16.24 -9.19
C VAL A 95 -12.13 -16.40 -10.02
N ASP A 96 -11.67 -17.63 -10.23
CA ASP A 96 -10.41 -17.94 -10.93
C ASP A 96 -10.25 -17.28 -12.32
N GLY A 97 -11.36 -17.00 -12.99
CA GLY A 97 -11.38 -16.38 -14.32
C GLY A 97 -11.46 -14.85 -14.31
N PHE A 98 -11.43 -14.19 -13.15
CA PHE A 98 -11.49 -12.74 -13.06
C PHE A 98 -10.09 -12.14 -13.06
N TYR A 99 -9.79 -11.31 -14.07
CA TYR A 99 -8.46 -10.70 -14.23
C TYR A 99 -8.46 -9.18 -14.12
N GLU A 100 -9.48 -8.48 -14.66
CA GLU A 100 -9.50 -7.02 -14.63
C GLU A 100 -10.92 -6.43 -14.67
N LEU A 101 -11.11 -5.35 -13.92
CA LEU A 101 -12.20 -4.40 -14.10
C LEU A 101 -11.63 -2.98 -13.95
N LYS A 102 -11.79 -2.15 -14.99
CA LYS A 102 -11.21 -0.80 -15.03
C LYS A 102 -12.20 0.23 -15.53
N ARG A 103 -12.13 1.43 -14.94
CA ARG A 103 -12.79 2.65 -15.43
C ARG A 103 -11.78 3.78 -15.57
N GLY A 104 -12.09 4.78 -16.41
CA GLY A 104 -11.25 5.96 -16.57
C GLY A 104 -11.05 6.71 -15.25
N ARG A 105 -9.80 7.07 -14.94
CA ARG A 105 -9.46 7.88 -13.77
C ARG A 105 -9.55 9.37 -14.10
N THR A 106 -10.32 10.11 -13.33
CA THR A 106 -10.57 11.55 -13.53
C THR A 106 -10.04 12.45 -12.41
N ALA A 107 -9.48 11.87 -11.33
CA ALA A 107 -8.94 12.59 -10.19
C ALA A 107 -7.66 11.93 -9.66
N GLY A 108 -6.79 12.75 -9.05
CA GLY A 108 -5.62 12.30 -8.28
C GLY A 108 -5.97 11.92 -6.83
N PRO A 109 -4.97 11.50 -6.03
CA PRO A 109 -5.16 11.18 -4.60
C PRO A 109 -5.74 12.35 -3.80
N GLN A 110 -6.59 12.06 -2.82
CA GLN A 110 -7.19 13.01 -1.87
C GLN A 110 -7.03 12.45 -0.45
N PHE A 111 -6.42 13.21 0.45
CA PHE A 111 -6.00 12.79 1.80
C PHE A 111 -6.62 13.62 2.93
#